data_AF-A0A9N9CV53-F1
#
_entry.id   AF-A0A9N9CV53-F1
#
_cell.length_a   1.000
_cell.length_b   1.000
_cell.length_c   1.000
_cell.angle_alpha   90.00
_cell.angle_beta   90.00
_cell.angle_gamma   90.00
#
_symmetry.space_group_name_H-M   'P 1'
#
loop_
_entity.id
_entity.type
_entity.pdbx_description
1 polymer ?
#
loop_
_entity_poly.entity_id
_entity_poly.type
_entity_poly.pdbx_seq_one_letter_code
_entity_poly.pdbx_strand_id
1 'polypeptide(L)'
;MSFTFIKKILYLFLFLVLALHCVIAQVRINYQGEHRNYGDQAKIKEHVKNHLKEVEHPPDEISDDDELYYLFSIHDTNQDGYLDGHELRGAFTDEFDNESDKDALLKIDEIVEMIDHALLEDDMDNDGRISWEEYLLSQKYHEA
;
A
#
# COMPACT_ATOMS: atom_id res chain seq x y z
N MET A 1 -13.36 -23.10 -46.52
CA MET A 1 -13.14 -23.44 -45.09
C MET A 1 -14.49 -23.77 -44.48
N SER A 2 -14.66 -24.94 -43.84
CA SER A 2 -15.99 -25.38 -43.36
C SER A 2 -16.45 -24.57 -42.15
N PHE A 3 -17.74 -24.26 -42.06
CA PHE A 3 -18.37 -23.57 -40.92
C PHE A 3 -18.09 -24.26 -39.58
N THR A 4 -17.90 -25.59 -39.58
CA THR A 4 -17.54 -26.36 -38.39
C THR A 4 -16.11 -26.12 -37.93
N PHE A 5 -15.19 -25.80 -38.84
CA PHE A 5 -13.80 -25.48 -38.54
C PHE A 5 -13.68 -24.12 -37.82
N ILE A 6 -14.44 -23.13 -38.29
CA ILE A 6 -14.49 -21.78 -37.70
C ILE A 6 -15.04 -21.84 -36.26
N LYS A 7 -16.11 -22.62 -36.02
CA LYS A 7 -16.66 -22.82 -34.66
C LYS A 7 -15.63 -23.44 -33.70
N LYS A 8 -14.86 -24.44 -34.14
CA LYS A 8 -13.81 -25.05 -33.32
C LYS A 8 -12.72 -24.06 -32.93
N ILE A 9 -12.31 -23.19 -33.84
CA ILE A 9 -11.35 -22.12 -33.55
C ILE A 9 -11.94 -21.14 -32.53
N LEU A 10 -13.21 -20.76 -32.68
CA LEU A 10 -13.87 -19.86 -31.74
C LEU A 10 -13.99 -20.46 -30.33
N TYR A 11 -14.34 -21.75 -30.23
CA TYR A 11 -14.39 -22.45 -28.93
C TYR A 11 -13.01 -22.57 -28.29
N LEU A 12 -11.97 -22.84 -29.09
CA LEU A 12 -10.59 -22.89 -28.60
C LEU A 12 -10.13 -21.52 -28.11
N PHE A 13 -10.43 -20.45 -28.85
CA PHE A 13 -10.10 -19.09 -28.44
C PHE A 13 -10.82 -18.69 -27.14
N LEU A 14 -12.12 -18.96 -27.03
CA LEU A 14 -12.88 -18.70 -25.81
C LEU A 14 -12.32 -19.50 -24.61
N PHE A 15 -11.95 -20.76 -24.83
CA PHE A 15 -11.32 -21.58 -23.78
C PHE A 15 -9.96 -21.02 -23.35
N LEU A 16 -9.13 -20.56 -24.29
CA LEU A 16 -7.85 -19.93 -23.97
C LEU A 16 -8.02 -18.63 -23.19
N VAL A 17 -9.01 -17.80 -23.55
CA VAL A 17 -9.32 -16.56 -22.81
C VAL A 17 -9.79 -16.89 -21.39
N LEU A 18 -10.66 -17.89 -21.22
CA LEU A 18 -11.12 -18.32 -19.89
C LEU A 18 -9.99 -18.92 -19.05
N ALA A 19 -9.12 -19.74 -19.66
CA ALA A 19 -7.95 -20.30 -18.99
C ALA A 19 -6.98 -19.19 -18.55
N LEU A 20 -6.76 -18.17 -19.38
CA LEU A 20 -5.94 -17.02 -19.04
C LEU A 20 -6.51 -16.22 -17.86
N HIS A 21 -7.83 -15.96 -17.84
CA HIS A 21 -8.48 -15.31 -16.69
C HIS A 21 -8.35 -16.14 -15.41
N CYS A 22 -8.41 -17.48 -15.53
CA CYS A 22 -8.25 -18.37 -14.39
C CYS A 22 -6.82 -18.34 -13.83
N VAL A 23 -5.81 -18.29 -14.69
CA VAL A 23 -4.40 -18.16 -14.29
C VAL A 23 -4.12 -16.80 -13.65
N ILE A 24 -4.64 -15.70 -14.21
CA ILE A 24 -4.47 -14.35 -13.63
C ILE A 24 -5.17 -14.28 -12.26
N ALA A 25 -6.36 -14.85 -12.12
CA ALA A 25 -7.06 -14.91 -10.82
C ALA A 25 -6.34 -15.76 -9.76
N GLN A 26 -5.43 -16.65 -10.17
CA GLN A 26 -4.58 -17.44 -9.26
C GLN A 26 -3.33 -16.68 -8.80
N VAL A 27 -2.99 -15.53 -9.41
CA VAL A 27 -2.00 -14.60 -8.86
C VAL A 27 -2.66 -13.89 -7.67
N ARG A 28 -2.82 -14.63 -6.59
CA ARG A 28 -3.21 -14.09 -5.29
C ARG A 28 -1.95 -13.57 -4.64
N ILE A 29 -1.92 -12.29 -4.28
CA ILE A 29 -0.97 -11.77 -3.30
C ILE A 29 -1.33 -12.45 -1.98
N ASN A 30 -0.37 -13.15 -1.38
CA ASN A 30 -0.61 -13.98 -0.21
C ASN A 30 0.09 -13.37 1.01
N TYR A 31 -0.17 -12.07 1.24
CA TYR A 31 0.32 -11.36 2.40
C TYR A 31 -0.43 -11.87 3.65
N GLN A 32 0.33 -12.27 4.68
CA GLN A 32 -0.21 -12.79 5.96
C GLN A 32 0.05 -11.84 7.14
N GLY A 33 0.40 -10.58 6.89
CA GLY A 33 0.63 -9.59 7.93
C GLY A 33 -0.64 -9.15 8.64
N GLU A 34 -0.49 -8.49 9.80
CA GLU A 34 -1.63 -7.93 10.52
C GLU A 34 -2.43 -6.94 9.64
N HIS A 35 -3.74 -6.89 9.85
CA HIS A 35 -4.72 -6.19 9.01
C HIS A 35 -4.68 -4.65 9.11
N ARG A 36 -3.50 -4.01 9.05
CA ARG A 36 -3.37 -2.55 8.98
C ARG A 36 -2.25 -2.20 8.01
N ASN A 37 -2.57 -1.48 6.94
CA ASN A 37 -1.60 -1.15 5.89
C ASN A 37 -0.49 -0.20 6.36
N TYR A 38 -0.67 0.54 7.46
CA TYR A 38 0.26 1.60 7.88
C TYR A 38 0.68 1.50 9.36
N GLY A 39 0.65 0.29 9.93
CA GLY A 39 1.08 0.04 11.30
C GLY A 39 0.04 0.37 12.38
N ASP A 40 0.48 0.35 13.65
CA ASP A 40 -0.38 0.59 14.82
C ASP A 40 -0.40 2.08 15.22
N GLN A 41 -1.58 2.56 15.62
CA GLN A 41 -1.84 3.94 16.05
C GLN A 41 -0.88 4.41 17.17
N ALA A 42 -0.50 3.51 18.09
CA ALA A 42 0.44 3.84 19.15
C ALA A 42 1.87 4.10 18.62
N LYS A 43 2.32 3.30 17.65
CA LYS A 43 3.62 3.46 16.98
C LYS A 43 3.61 4.71 16.08
N ILE A 44 2.50 4.94 15.37
CA ILE A 44 2.27 6.15 14.56
C ILE A 44 2.44 7.41 15.42
N LYS A 45 1.77 7.47 16.57
CA LYS A 45 1.84 8.63 17.48
C LYS A 45 3.26 8.87 18.00
N GLU A 46 4.03 7.81 18.25
CA GLU A 46 5.44 7.92 18.62
C GLU A 46 6.30 8.43 17.45
N HIS A 47 6.07 7.93 16.24
CA HIS A 47 6.76 8.36 15.03
C HIS A 47 6.55 9.86 14.75
N VAL A 48 5.29 10.31 14.74
CA VAL A 48 4.91 11.73 14.60
C VAL A 48 5.62 12.58 15.65
N LYS A 49 5.56 12.17 16.92
CA LYS A 49 6.22 12.90 18.03
C LYS A 49 7.74 12.97 17.88
N ASN A 50 8.37 11.93 17.35
CA ASN A 50 9.82 11.93 17.12
C ASN A 50 10.19 12.86 15.97
N HIS A 51 9.47 12.81 14.85
CA HIS A 51 9.72 13.69 13.71
C HIS A 51 9.50 15.17 14.08
N LEU A 52 8.46 15.49 14.85
CA LEU A 52 8.19 16.85 15.31
C LEU A 52 9.30 17.45 16.18
N LYS A 53 10.12 16.64 16.85
CA LYS A 53 11.30 17.14 17.60
C LYS A 53 12.39 17.65 16.67
N GLU A 54 12.42 17.20 15.41
CA GLU A 54 13.41 17.60 14.41
C GLU A 54 12.97 18.83 13.61
N VAL A 55 11.68 19.19 13.69
CA VAL A 55 11.12 20.38 13.07
C VAL A 55 11.49 21.64 13.87
N GLU A 56 11.93 22.70 13.20
CA GLU A 56 12.38 23.95 13.84
C GLU A 56 11.23 24.69 14.58
N HIS A 57 9.99 24.49 14.13
CA HIS A 57 8.78 25.09 14.68
C HIS A 57 7.63 24.07 14.75
N PRO A 58 7.64 23.16 15.75
CA PRO A 58 6.54 22.21 15.93
C PRO A 58 5.27 22.93 16.40
N PRO A 59 4.07 22.44 16.04
CA PRO A 59 2.81 22.90 16.62
C PRO A 59 2.74 22.58 18.13
N ASP A 60 2.10 23.46 18.92
CA ASP A 60 1.92 23.26 20.37
C ASP A 60 0.92 22.13 20.69
N GLU A 61 -0.11 21.97 19.86
CA GLU A 61 -1.13 20.92 19.92
C GLU A 61 -1.41 20.43 18.49
N ILE A 62 -1.58 19.13 18.34
CA ILE A 62 -1.88 18.46 17.07
C ILE A 62 -3.10 17.58 17.35
N SER A 63 -4.17 17.74 16.56
CA SER A 63 -5.34 16.87 16.68
C SER A 63 -5.07 15.49 16.07
N ASP A 64 -5.89 14.48 16.38
CA ASP A 64 -5.71 13.15 15.78
C ASP A 64 -5.82 13.19 14.23
N ASP A 65 -6.68 14.05 13.69
CA ASP A 65 -6.79 14.28 12.23
C ASP A 65 -5.51 14.93 11.67
N ASP A 66 -4.88 15.84 12.42
CA ASP A 66 -3.63 16.49 12.02
C ASP A 66 -2.45 15.51 12.09
N GLU A 67 -2.44 14.57 13.05
CA GLU A 67 -1.42 13.51 13.16
C GLU A 67 -1.46 12.61 11.91
N LEU A 68 -2.66 12.26 11.44
CA LEU A 68 -2.82 11.43 10.26
C LEU A 68 -2.40 12.14 8.96
N TYR A 69 -2.82 13.40 8.82
CA TYR A 69 -2.39 14.22 7.67
C TYR A 69 -0.88 14.44 7.68
N TYR A 70 -0.29 14.63 8.85
CA TYR A 70 1.15 14.77 8.99
C TYR A 70 1.89 13.50 8.55
N LEU A 71 1.41 12.31 8.95
CA LEU A 71 1.99 11.03 8.55
C LEU A 71 1.98 10.85 7.02
N PHE A 72 0.86 11.21 6.38
CA PHE A 72 0.77 11.24 4.93
C PHE A 72 1.81 12.21 4.33
N SER A 73 1.87 13.44 4.86
CA SER A 73 2.72 14.50 4.30
C SER A 73 4.22 14.25 4.47
N ILE A 74 4.68 13.56 5.51
CA ILE A 74 6.12 13.30 5.68
C ILE A 74 6.65 12.26 4.70
N HIS A 75 5.77 11.38 4.19
CA HIS A 75 6.13 10.35 3.22
C HIS A 75 5.88 10.78 1.77
N ASP A 76 4.97 11.74 1.53
CA ASP A 76 4.84 12.46 0.25
C ASP A 76 6.06 13.37 0.02
N THR A 77 7.16 12.74 -0.41
CA THR A 77 8.48 13.36 -0.50
C THR A 77 8.53 14.37 -1.65
N ASN A 78 7.74 14.13 -2.69
CA ASN A 78 7.70 14.97 -3.88
C ASN A 78 6.60 16.06 -3.82
N GLN A 79 5.71 16.00 -2.82
CA GLN A 79 4.64 16.96 -2.54
C GLN A 79 3.59 17.06 -3.65
N ASP A 80 3.31 15.95 -4.34
CA ASP A 80 2.25 15.90 -5.36
C ASP A 80 0.88 15.55 -4.78
N GLY A 81 0.79 15.24 -3.49
CA GLY A 81 -0.45 14.90 -2.80
C GLY A 81 -0.84 13.43 -2.94
N TYR A 82 0.11 12.57 -3.32
CA TYR A 82 -0.09 11.13 -3.46
C TYR A 82 1.06 10.37 -2.79
N LEU A 83 0.80 9.12 -2.40
CA LEU A 83 1.84 8.18 -2.00
C LEU A 83 2.03 7.13 -3.10
N ASP A 84 3.17 7.16 -3.77
CA ASP A 84 3.54 6.13 -4.72
C ASP A 84 4.33 4.97 -4.06
N GLY A 85 4.57 3.89 -4.80
CA GLY A 85 5.27 2.72 -4.26
C GLY A 85 6.69 2.98 -3.75
N HIS A 86 7.39 4.04 -4.23
CA HIS A 86 8.70 4.43 -3.68
C HIS A 86 8.56 5.13 -2.34
N GLU A 87 7.53 5.94 -2.18
CA GLU A 87 7.21 6.66 -0.94
C GLU A 87 6.71 5.68 0.13
N LEU A 88 5.82 4.75 -0.25
CA LEU A 88 5.38 3.64 0.62
C LEU A 88 6.55 2.77 1.06
N ARG A 89 7.52 2.48 0.18
CA ARG A 89 8.74 1.76 0.55
C ARG A 89 9.53 2.49 1.63
N GLY A 90 9.66 3.81 1.50
CA GLY A 90 10.30 4.66 2.50
C GLY A 90 9.59 4.57 3.84
N ALA A 91 8.26 4.76 3.81
CA ALA A 91 7.41 4.70 4.99
C ALA A 91 7.53 3.39 5.76
N PHE A 92 7.47 2.25 5.06
CA PHE A 92 7.61 0.95 5.71
C PHE A 92 9.02 0.76 6.28
N THR A 93 10.07 1.14 5.53
CA THR A 93 11.45 0.99 6.03
C THR A 93 11.69 1.81 7.30
N ASP A 94 11.17 3.04 7.35
CA ASP A 94 11.31 3.94 8.51
C ASP A 94 10.61 3.38 9.78
N GLU A 95 9.53 2.61 9.62
CA GLU A 95 8.86 1.94 10.75
C GLU A 95 9.73 0.85 11.38
N PHE A 96 10.51 0.12 10.57
CA PHE A 96 11.31 -1.02 11.00
C PHE A 96 12.72 -0.66 11.52
N ASP A 97 13.25 0.52 11.19
CA ASP A 97 14.60 0.95 11.59
C ASP A 97 14.75 1.20 13.12
N ASN A 98 13.65 1.26 13.87
CA ASN A 98 13.67 1.44 15.33
C ASN A 98 13.81 0.13 16.13
N GLU A 99 13.63 -1.04 15.50
CA GLU A 99 13.88 -2.32 16.15
C GLU A 99 15.36 -2.69 15.99
N SER A 100 16.13 -2.36 17.04
CA SER A 100 17.54 -2.68 17.15
C SER A 100 17.77 -4.19 17.07
N ASP A 101 17.97 -4.75 15.90
CA ASP A 101 18.81 -5.93 15.72
C ASP A 101 19.15 -6.20 14.25
N LYS A 102 20.30 -6.85 14.09
CA LYS A 102 21.06 -7.10 12.86
C LYS A 102 20.37 -8.03 11.83
N ASP A 103 19.05 -8.15 11.90
CA ASP A 103 18.18 -8.84 10.93
C ASP A 103 17.44 -7.85 10.00
N ALA A 104 17.67 -6.53 10.13
CA ALA A 104 17.07 -5.41 9.38
C ALA A 104 17.21 -5.43 7.84
N LEU A 105 17.66 -6.53 7.25
CA LEU A 105 17.23 -6.89 5.91
C LEU A 105 15.90 -7.65 6.04
N LEU A 106 14.81 -6.93 6.32
CA LEU A 106 13.55 -7.31 5.69
C LEU A 106 13.89 -7.57 4.23
N LYS A 107 13.58 -8.77 3.74
CA LYS A 107 13.83 -9.04 2.33
C LYS A 107 13.03 -8.00 1.58
N ILE A 108 13.67 -7.34 0.62
CA ILE A 108 12.99 -6.40 -0.28
C ILE A 108 11.67 -6.99 -0.78
N ASP A 109 11.63 -8.31 -0.99
CA ASP A 109 10.43 -9.09 -1.31
C ASP A 109 9.26 -8.87 -0.35
N GLU A 110 9.48 -8.84 0.97
CA GLU A 110 8.44 -8.61 1.98
C GLU A 110 7.92 -7.17 1.95
N ILE A 111 8.81 -6.19 1.83
CA ILE A 111 8.41 -4.78 1.68
C ILE A 111 7.61 -4.59 0.37
N VAL A 112 8.01 -5.26 -0.71
CA VAL A 112 7.26 -5.25 -1.97
C VAL A 112 5.88 -5.88 -1.78
N GLU A 113 5.77 -7.00 -1.06
CA GLU A 113 4.47 -7.61 -0.75
C GLU A 113 3.57 -6.67 0.09
N MET A 114 4.13 -5.91 1.03
CA MET A 114 3.40 -4.89 1.79
C MET A 114 2.91 -3.74 0.89
N ILE A 115 3.76 -3.24 -0.01
CA ILE A 115 3.40 -2.17 -0.95
C ILE A 115 2.30 -2.64 -1.88
N ASP A 116 2.46 -3.83 -2.48
CA ASP A 116 1.46 -4.38 -3.39
C ASP A 116 0.12 -4.61 -2.66
N HIS A 117 0.15 -5.00 -1.39
CA HIS A 117 -1.06 -5.15 -0.56
C HIS A 117 -1.75 -3.80 -0.31
N ALA A 118 -1.00 -2.78 0.12
CA ALA A 118 -1.54 -1.44 0.38
C ALA A 118 -2.17 -0.84 -0.88
N LEU A 119 -1.48 -0.91 -2.03
CA LEU A 119 -2.05 -0.47 -3.30
C LEU A 119 -3.29 -1.28 -3.68
N LEU A 120 -3.27 -2.61 -3.52
CA LEU A 120 -4.42 -3.44 -3.88
C LEU A 120 -5.69 -3.10 -3.07
N GLU A 121 -5.53 -2.70 -1.81
CA GLU A 121 -6.66 -2.37 -0.92
C GLU A 121 -7.11 -0.92 -1.02
N ASP A 122 -6.17 0.02 -1.12
CA ASP A 122 -6.43 1.44 -0.92
C ASP A 122 -6.48 2.25 -2.23
N ASP A 123 -5.81 1.83 -3.30
CA ASP A 123 -5.86 2.46 -4.62
C ASP A 123 -7.18 2.09 -5.33
N MET A 124 -8.21 2.89 -5.08
CA MET A 124 -9.58 2.60 -5.52
C MET A 124 -9.76 2.88 -7.01
N ASP A 125 -9.03 3.84 -7.57
CA ASP A 125 -9.13 4.22 -8.98
C ASP A 125 -8.08 3.56 -9.89
N ASN A 126 -7.14 2.81 -9.29
CA ASN A 126 -6.07 2.05 -9.93
C ASN A 126 -5.10 2.92 -10.74
N ASP A 127 -4.78 4.11 -10.24
CA ASP A 127 -3.78 5.00 -10.85
C ASP A 127 -2.33 4.67 -10.45
N GLY A 128 -2.16 3.73 -9.51
CA GLY A 128 -0.87 3.25 -9.00
C GLY A 128 -0.32 4.07 -7.84
N ARG A 129 -1.15 4.92 -7.22
CA ARG A 129 -0.79 5.79 -6.10
C ARG A 129 -1.97 5.85 -5.12
N ILE A 130 -1.71 6.39 -3.93
CA ILE A 130 -2.73 6.53 -2.89
C ILE A 130 -2.94 8.01 -2.61
N SER A 131 -4.11 8.52 -2.92
CA SER A 131 -4.52 9.89 -2.58
C SER A 131 -4.79 10.05 -1.08
N TRP A 132 -4.82 11.30 -0.60
CA TRP A 132 -5.22 11.59 0.78
C TRP A 132 -6.61 11.04 1.12
N GLU A 133 -7.57 11.13 0.18
CA GLU A 133 -8.92 10.63 0.39
C GLU A 133 -8.97 9.11 0.53
N GLU A 134 -8.21 8.39 -0.29
CA GLU A 134 -8.07 6.94 -0.21
C GLU A 134 -7.39 6.50 1.09
N TYR A 135 -6.30 7.17 1.44
CA TYR A 135 -5.58 6.94 2.68
C TYR A 135 -6.50 7.12 3.91
N LEU A 136 -7.25 8.22 3.96
CA LEU A 136 -8.17 8.51 5.06
C LEU A 136 -9.31 7.48 5.16
N LEU A 137 -9.79 6.97 4.02
CA LEU A 137 -10.82 5.92 4.00
C LEU A 137 -10.29 4.60 4.53
N SER A 138 -9.05 4.23 4.17
CA SER A 138 -8.37 3.04 4.68
C SER A 138 -8.27 3.07 6.21
N GLN A 139 -7.80 4.18 6.77
CA GLN A 139 -7.64 4.33 8.23
C GLN A 139 -8.97 4.19 8.97
N LYS A 140 -10.04 4.82 8.47
CA LYS A 140 -11.38 4.68 9.04
C LYS A 140 -11.92 3.25 8.98
N TYR A 141 -11.56 2.48 7.95
CA TYR A 141 -11.98 1.09 7.83
C TYR A 141 -11.31 0.20 8.89
N HIS A 142 -10.04 0.45 9.22
CA HIS A 142 -9.26 -0.33 10.17
C HIS A 142 -9.41 0.08 11.64
N GLU A 143 -10.01 1.24 11.91
CA GLU A 143 -10.39 1.69 13.26
C GLU A 143 -11.75 1.15 13.76
N ALA A 144 -12.60 0.62 12.86
CA ALA A 144 -13.96 0.16 13.15
C ALA A 144 -14.04 -1.32 13.59
#